data_AF-A0A1E7JWX8-F1
#
_entry.id   AF-A0A1E7JWX8-F1
#
_cell.length_a   1.000
_cell.length_b   1.000
_cell.length_c   1.000
_cell.angle_alpha   90.00
_cell.angle_beta   90.00
_cell.angle_gamma   90.00
#
_symmetry.space_group_name_H-M   'P 1'
#
loop_
_entity.id
_entity.type
_entity.pdbx_description
1 polymer ?
#
loop_
_entity_poly.entity_id
_entity_poly.type
_entity_poly.pdbx_seq_one_letter_code
_entity_poly.pdbx_strand_id
1 'polypeptide(L)'
;MSEAPQALAGLRRLPWRTDSGKPAYLSTDDPSGLLSTMADTVEASMLGNAEQVLWLTRHLLTEETTLTARELRFTTRRLTECLHDCVDLARMRGERLGCVD
;
A
#
# COMPACT_ATOMS: atom_id res chain seq x y z
N MET A 1 16.98 -9.57 25.48
CA MET A 1 17.61 -8.89 24.33
C MET A 1 16.51 -8.33 23.43
N SER A 2 15.93 -7.19 23.80
CA SER A 2 14.94 -6.48 22.98
C SER A 2 15.45 -5.05 22.82
N GLU A 3 16.25 -4.85 21.78
CA GLU A 3 16.79 -3.55 21.43
C GLU A 3 16.64 -3.42 19.91
N ALA A 4 15.40 -3.15 19.49
CA ALA A 4 15.04 -2.84 18.11
C ALA A 4 14.22 -1.54 17.89
N PRO A 5 14.17 -0.51 18.79
CA PRO A 5 13.51 0.74 18.40
C PRO A 5 14.44 1.76 17.71
N GLN A 6 15.75 1.76 18.00
CA GLN A 6 16.65 2.84 17.57
C GLN A 6 17.21 2.65 16.15
N ALA A 7 17.41 1.40 15.71
CA ALA A 7 18.11 1.08 14.46
C ALA A 7 17.29 1.37 13.18
N LEU A 8 15.97 1.56 13.31
CA LEU A 8 15.08 1.91 12.19
C LEU A 8 14.83 3.42 12.08
N ALA A 9 15.27 4.23 13.06
CA ALA A 9 15.11 5.67 13.02
C ALA A 9 15.89 6.24 11.82
N GLY A 10 15.17 6.79 10.83
CA GLY A 10 15.76 7.27 9.58
C GLY A 10 15.83 6.24 8.45
N LEU A 11 15.25 5.05 8.59
CA LEU A 11 15.08 4.12 7.47
C LEU A 11 13.71 4.29 6.82
N ARG A 12 13.66 4.27 5.48
CA ARG A 12 12.43 4.24 4.71
C ARG A 12 11.93 2.80 4.60
N ARG A 13 10.70 2.55 5.05
CA ARG A 13 10.00 1.30 4.71
C ARG A 13 9.64 1.30 3.22
N LEU A 14 9.87 0.17 2.55
CA LEU A 14 9.60 -0.02 1.13
C LEU A 14 8.24 -0.68 0.92
N PRO A 15 7.56 -0.43 -0.21
CA PRO A 15 6.22 -0.97 -0.50
C PRO A 15 6.23 -2.45 -0.92
N TRP A 16 7.39 -3.11 -0.88
CA TRP A 16 7.53 -4.54 -1.11
C TRP A 16 8.14 -5.24 0.10
N ARG A 17 7.91 -6.54 0.17
CA ARG A 17 8.45 -7.41 1.21
C ARG A 17 9.73 -8.08 0.72
N THR A 18 10.58 -8.46 1.65
CA THR A 18 11.67 -9.40 1.39
C THR A 18 11.12 -10.77 0.99
N ASP A 19 11.95 -11.64 0.44
CA ASP A 19 11.58 -13.02 0.09
C ASP A 19 11.03 -13.81 1.28
N SER A 20 11.43 -13.43 2.51
CA SER A 20 10.92 -14.00 3.76
C SER A 20 9.56 -13.46 4.21
N GLY A 21 8.94 -12.55 3.45
CA GLY A 21 7.68 -11.88 3.78
C GLY A 21 7.79 -10.74 4.78
N LYS A 22 9.00 -10.45 5.30
CA LYS A 22 9.23 -9.34 6.23
C LYS A 22 9.26 -7.98 5.51
N PRO A 23 8.84 -6.88 6.15
CA PRO A 23 8.99 -5.53 5.58
C PRO A 23 10.45 -5.25 5.20
N ALA A 24 10.65 -4.64 4.03
CA ALA A 24 11.96 -4.21 3.58
C ALA A 24 12.19 -2.74 3.95
N TYR A 25 13.43 -2.39 4.31
CA TYR A 25 13.84 -1.05 4.71
C TYR A 25 15.06 -0.60 3.90
N LEU A 26 15.12 0.70 3.61
CA LEU A 26 16.17 1.38 2.87
C LEU A 26 16.78 2.48 3.74
N SER A 27 18.12 2.55 3.82
CA SER A 27 18.81 3.72 4.39
C SER A 27 18.59 4.92 3.49
N THR A 28 18.07 6.01 4.05
CA THR A 28 17.68 7.21 3.28
C THR A 28 18.83 8.20 3.17
N ASP A 29 20.01 7.75 2.74
CA ASP A 29 21.17 8.63 2.55
C ASP A 29 20.93 9.60 1.37
N ASP A 30 20.08 9.18 0.43
CA ASP A 30 19.58 9.99 -0.69
C ASP A 30 18.08 9.69 -0.93
N PRO A 31 17.16 10.62 -0.59
CA PRO A 31 15.73 10.50 -0.87
C PRO A 31 15.38 10.37 -2.36
N SER A 32 16.29 10.74 -3.27
CA SER A 32 16.13 10.65 -4.73
C SER A 32 16.86 9.46 -5.37
N GLY A 33 17.46 8.59 -4.56
CA GLY A 33 18.16 7.40 -5.04
C GLY A 33 17.25 6.41 -5.78
N LEU A 34 17.83 5.55 -6.60
CA LEU A 34 17.10 4.62 -7.48
C LEU A 34 16.00 3.81 -6.78
N LEU A 35 16.30 3.22 -5.61
CA LEU A 35 15.34 2.42 -4.85
C LEU A 35 14.23 3.28 -4.22
N SER A 36 14.53 4.54 -3.87
CA SER A 36 13.55 5.49 -3.36
C SER A 36 12.53 5.87 -4.45
N THR A 37 13.04 6.20 -5.65
CA THR A 37 12.21 6.49 -6.83
C THR A 37 11.39 5.27 -7.28
N MET A 38 11.97 4.07 -7.21
CA MET A 38 11.25 2.82 -7.47
C MET A 38 10.14 2.60 -6.44
N ALA A 39 10.39 2.87 -5.16
CA ALA A 39 9.37 2.83 -4.12
C ALA A 39 8.23 3.81 -4.43
N ASP A 40 8.52 5.05 -4.80
CA ASP A 40 7.49 6.04 -5.18
C ASP A 40 6.64 5.57 -6.37
N THR A 41 7.27 4.94 -7.36
CA THR A 41 6.58 4.37 -8.54
C THR A 41 5.64 3.23 -8.16
N VAL A 42 6.08 2.35 -7.24
CA VAL A 42 5.25 1.24 -6.74
C VAL A 42 4.10 1.78 -5.88
N GLU A 43 4.37 2.73 -4.97
CA GLU A 43 3.34 3.41 -4.18
C GLU A 43 2.26 4.03 -5.10
N ALA A 44 2.67 4.72 -6.16
CA ALA A 44 1.77 5.31 -7.15
C ALA A 44 0.95 4.25 -7.92
N SER A 45 1.58 3.15 -8.31
CA SER A 45 0.90 2.05 -9.01
C SER A 45 -0.15 1.36 -8.13
N MET A 46 0.14 1.17 -6.84
CA MET A 46 -0.81 0.63 -5.88
C MET A 46 -2.03 1.54 -5.70
N LEU A 47 -1.83 2.87 -5.62
CA LEU A 47 -2.92 3.84 -5.57
C LEU A 47 -3.74 3.82 -6.86
N GLY A 48 -3.10 3.78 -8.03
CA GLY A 48 -3.79 3.67 -9.31
C GLY A 48 -4.65 2.40 -9.43
N ASN A 49 -4.15 1.27 -8.93
CA ASN A 49 -4.93 0.03 -8.86
C ASN A 49 -6.16 0.19 -7.94
N ALA A 50 -5.99 0.81 -6.78
CA ALA A 50 -7.09 1.07 -5.85
C ALA A 50 -8.15 2.01 -6.45
N GLU A 51 -7.73 3.07 -7.13
CA GLU A 51 -8.62 3.99 -7.86
C GLU A 51 -9.42 3.26 -8.94
N GLN A 52 -8.76 2.40 -9.73
CA GLN A 52 -9.43 1.61 -10.77
C GLN A 52 -10.46 0.64 -10.19
N VAL A 53 -10.11 -0.09 -9.13
CA VAL A 53 -11.03 -1.02 -8.44
C VAL A 53 -12.20 -0.26 -7.83
N LEU A 54 -11.96 0.90 -7.23
CA LEU A 54 -13.00 1.76 -6.68
C LEU A 54 -13.94 2.28 -7.77
N TRP A 55 -13.40 2.73 -8.90
CA TRP A 55 -14.18 3.18 -10.05
C TRP A 55 -15.06 2.05 -10.59
N LEU A 56 -14.50 0.88 -10.88
CA LEU A 56 -15.23 -0.29 -11.35
C LEU A 56 -16.36 -0.67 -10.38
N THR A 57 -16.04 -0.75 -9.09
CA THR A 57 -17.01 -1.10 -8.04
C THR A 57 -18.18 -0.11 -8.00
N ARG A 58 -17.90 1.20 -8.04
CA ARG A 58 -18.97 2.21 -8.04
C ARG A 58 -19.92 2.05 -9.23
N HIS A 59 -19.39 1.72 -10.40
CA HIS A 59 -20.20 1.46 -11.59
C HIS A 59 -21.03 0.18 -11.46
N LEU A 60 -20.50 -0.86 -10.81
CA LEU A 60 -21.25 -2.10 -10.55
C LEU A 60 -22.39 -1.92 -9.54
N LEU A 61 -22.31 -0.92 -8.67
CA LEU A 61 -23.31 -0.65 -7.62
C LEU A 61 -24.45 0.28 -8.07
N THR A 62 -24.50 0.70 -9.34
CA THR A 62 -25.62 1.51 -9.86
C THR A 62 -26.88 0.64 -10.04
N GLU A 63 -28.06 1.25 -9.87
CA GLU A 63 -29.36 0.56 -9.75
C GLU A 63 -29.73 -0.32 -10.95
N GLU A 64 -29.11 -0.12 -12.11
CA GLU A 64 -29.41 -0.85 -13.35
C GLU A 64 -28.68 -2.21 -13.45
N THR A 65 -27.73 -2.51 -12.55
CA THR A 65 -26.90 -3.72 -12.66
C THR A 65 -27.32 -4.80 -11.64
N THR A 66 -27.85 -5.93 -12.12
CA THR A 66 -28.05 -7.12 -11.28
C THR A 66 -26.76 -7.91 -11.18
N LEU A 67 -26.14 -7.95 -9.99
CA LEU A 67 -24.92 -8.72 -9.73
C LEU A 67 -25.22 -10.11 -9.17
N THR A 68 -24.49 -11.11 -9.64
CA THR A 68 -24.47 -12.43 -9.02
C THR A 68 -23.72 -12.41 -7.69
N ALA A 69 -24.03 -13.36 -6.80
CA ALA A 69 -23.28 -13.52 -5.53
C ALA A 69 -21.77 -13.77 -5.75
N ARG A 70 -21.37 -14.32 -6.90
CA ARG A 70 -19.97 -14.53 -7.27
C ARG A 70 -19.28 -13.20 -7.61
N GLU A 71 -19.93 -12.35 -8.39
CA GLU A 71 -19.41 -11.02 -8.75
C GLU A 71 -19.29 -10.13 -7.52
N LEU A 72 -20.29 -10.14 -6.63
CA LEU A 72 -20.23 -9.44 -5.34
C LEU A 72 -19.02 -9.89 -4.51
N ARG A 73 -18.84 -11.21 -4.31
CA ARG A 73 -17.68 -11.74 -3.57
C ARG A 73 -16.34 -11.35 -4.20
N PHE A 74 -16.25 -11.43 -5.52
CA PHE A 74 -15.03 -11.06 -6.24
C PHE A 74 -14.71 -9.58 -6.04
N THR A 75 -15.68 -8.68 -6.26
CA THR A 75 -15.50 -7.24 -6.14
C THR A 75 -15.18 -6.84 -4.70
N THR A 76 -15.89 -7.38 -3.70
CA THR A 76 -15.59 -7.14 -2.28
C THR A 76 -14.17 -7.59 -1.91
N ARG A 77 -13.70 -8.72 -2.45
CA ARG A 77 -12.33 -9.18 -2.22
C ARG A 77 -11.31 -8.19 -2.81
N ARG A 78 -11.49 -7.75 -4.06
CA ARG A 78 -10.59 -6.78 -4.69
C ARG A 78 -10.56 -5.45 -3.93
N LEU A 79 -11.71 -4.96 -3.48
CA LEU A 79 -11.80 -3.77 -2.63
C LEU A 79 -11.03 -3.96 -1.32
N THR A 80 -11.19 -5.11 -0.67
CA THR A 80 -10.52 -5.40 0.61
C THR A 80 -9.01 -5.42 0.44
N GLU A 81 -8.50 -6.06 -0.62
CA GLU A 81 -7.08 -6.09 -0.97
C GLU A 81 -6.54 -4.67 -1.21
N CYS A 82 -7.19 -3.88 -2.06
CA CYS A 82 -6.76 -2.51 -2.34
C CYS A 82 -6.86 -1.58 -1.12
N LEU A 83 -7.90 -1.72 -0.30
CA LEU A 83 -8.05 -0.92 0.92
C LEU A 83 -6.95 -1.24 1.94
N HIS A 84 -6.62 -2.52 2.10
CA HIS A 84 -5.51 -2.94 2.94
C HIS A 84 -4.19 -2.29 2.47
N ASP A 85 -3.91 -2.34 1.17
CA ASP A 85 -2.71 -1.71 0.59
C ASP A 85 -2.70 -0.19 0.81
N CYS A 86 -3.83 0.50 0.63
CA CYS A 86 -3.95 1.93 0.90
C CYS A 86 -3.69 2.29 2.37
N VAL A 87 -4.20 1.49 3.31
CA VAL A 87 -3.95 1.69 4.75
C VAL A 87 -2.47 1.51 5.07
N ASP A 88 -1.82 0.49 4.48
CA ASP A 88 -0.40 0.25 4.69
C ASP A 88 0.47 1.36 4.08
N LEU A 89 0.11 1.84 2.89
CA LEU A 89 0.73 3.01 2.24
C LEU A 89 0.61 4.28 3.09
N ALA A 90 -0.56 4.54 3.67
CA ALA A 90 -0.77 5.68 4.55
C ALA A 90 0.18 5.62 5.76
N ARG A 91 0.33 4.44 6.37
CA ARG A 91 1.29 4.21 7.46
C ARG A 91 2.73 4.41 7.03
N MET A 92 3.16 3.85 5.89
CA MET A 92 4.52 4.05 5.36
C MET A 92 4.86 5.51 5.11
N ARG A 93 3.91 6.26 4.56
CA ARG A 93 4.06 7.69 4.35
C ARG A 93 4.13 8.43 5.67
N GLY A 94 3.34 8.01 6.65
CA GLY A 94 3.37 8.59 7.98
C GLY A 94 4.68 8.37 8.72
N GLU A 95 5.20 7.15 8.68
CA GLU A 95 6.54 6.79 9.17
C GLU A 95 7.62 7.69 8.54
N ARG A 96 7.52 7.97 7.24
CA ARG A 96 8.45 8.84 6.50
C ARG A 96 8.34 10.32 6.87
N LEU A 97 7.13 10.78 7.22
CA LEU A 97 6.86 12.17 7.63
C LEU A 97 7.09 12.40 9.13
N GLY A 98 7.40 11.35 9.89
CA GLY A 98 7.48 11.43 11.34
C GLY A 98 6.14 11.72 12.01
N CYS A 99 5.01 11.49 11.31
CA CYS A 99 3.72 11.51 11.98
C CYS A 99 3.56 10.17 12.70
N VAL A 100 3.70 10.23 14.02
CA VAL A 100 3.41 9.10 14.91
C VAL A 100 1.92 9.19 15.24
N ASP A 101 1.20 8.08 15.07
CA ASP A 101 -0.18 7.92 15.56
C ASP A 101 -0.25 8.01 17.10
#